data_AF-K1RJZ7-F1
#
_entry.id   AF-K1RJZ7-F1
#
_cell.length_a   1.000
_cell.length_b   1.000
_cell.length_c   1.000
_cell.angle_alpha   90.00
_cell.angle_beta   90.00
_cell.angle_gamma   90.00
#
_symmetry.space_group_name_H-M   'P 1'
#
loop_
_entity.id
_entity.type
_entity.pdbx_description
1 polymer ?
#
loop_
_entity_poly.entity_id
_entity_poly.type
_entity_poly.pdbx_seq_one_letter_code
_entity_poly.pdbx_strand_id
1 'polypeptide(L)'
;GEFINFLGNNLADFWTYTGFANATVGHIVMILIGLFFIYLAVAKEFEPMLLIPIGFGILIGNIPFNMEAGLKVGIYEEGSVLNILYQGVTSGWYPPLIF
;
A
#
# COMPACT_ATOMS: atom_id res chain seq x y z
N GLY A 1 6.41 26.90 -27.83
CA GLY A 1 7.37 27.68 -27.02
C GLY A 1 7.96 26.76 -25.98
N GLU A 2 9.26 26.85 -25.74
CA GLU A 2 10.01 25.95 -24.82
C GLU A 2 9.35 25.81 -23.44
N PHE A 3 8.78 26.90 -22.90
CA PHE A 3 8.05 26.90 -21.62
C PHE A 3 6.81 25.99 -21.61
N ILE A 4 6.04 25.92 -22.69
CA ILE A 4 4.84 25.07 -22.77
C ILE A 4 5.22 23.59 -22.85
N ASN A 5 6.30 23.27 -23.56
CA ASN A 5 6.83 21.91 -23.62
C ASN A 5 7.39 21.49 -22.25
N PHE A 6 8.08 22.39 -21.55
CA PHE A 6 8.54 22.16 -20.19
C PHE A 6 7.39 21.84 -19.24
N LEU A 7 6.32 22.65 -19.22
CA LEU A 7 5.15 22.38 -18.38
C LEU A 7 4.49 21.05 -18.74
N GLY A 8 4.29 20.78 -20.03
CA GLY A 8 3.68 19.54 -20.51
C GLY A 8 4.43 18.29 -20.04
N ASN A 9 5.77 18.29 -20.14
CA ASN A 9 6.59 17.16 -19.70
C ASN A 9 6.52 16.94 -18.18
N ASN A 10 6.64 18.01 -17.39
CA ASN A 10 6.57 17.88 -15.92
C ASN A 10 5.19 17.40 -15.44
N LEU A 11 4.11 17.82 -16.11
CA LEU A 11 2.75 17.35 -15.82
C LEU A 11 2.57 15.88 -16.17
N ALA A 12 3.14 15.44 -17.30
CA ALA A 12 3.14 14.03 -17.70
C ALA A 12 3.92 13.18 -16.68
N ASP A 13 5.12 13.61 -16.29
CA ASP A 13 5.93 12.94 -15.28
C ASP A 13 5.17 12.86 -13.95
N PHE A 14 4.62 13.98 -13.47
CA PHE A 14 3.80 14.01 -12.25
C PHE A 14 2.66 13.00 -12.29
N TRP A 15 1.95 12.91 -13.43
CA TRP A 15 0.87 11.94 -13.61
C TRP A 15 1.35 10.51 -13.40
N THR A 16 2.51 10.14 -13.96
CA THR A 16 3.09 8.79 -13.80
C THR A 16 3.52 8.46 -12.37
N TYR A 17 3.73 9.44 -11.49
CA TYR A 17 4.00 9.20 -10.07
C TYR A 17 2.72 9.05 -9.23
N THR A 18 1.56 9.42 -9.77
CA THR A 18 0.30 9.31 -9.02
C THR A 18 -0.11 7.85 -8.81
N GLY A 19 -0.73 7.56 -7.68
CA GLY A 19 -1.29 6.21 -7.44
C GLY A 19 -2.39 5.83 -8.43
N PHE A 20 -3.10 6.81 -9.00
CA PHE A 20 -4.10 6.56 -10.03
C PHE A 20 -3.50 6.01 -11.32
N ALA A 21 -2.35 6.55 -11.77
CA ALA A 21 -1.67 6.06 -12.96
C ALA A 21 -1.07 4.65 -12.78
N ASN A 22 -0.68 4.31 -11.54
CA ASN A 22 -0.08 3.02 -11.20
C ASN A 22 -1.11 1.98 -10.69
N ALA A 23 -2.39 2.35 -10.59
CA ALA A 23 -3.43 1.46 -10.12
C ALA A 23 -3.71 0.36 -11.15
N THR A 24 -3.43 -0.88 -10.78
CA THR A 24 -3.89 -2.05 -11.54
C THR A 24 -5.22 -2.55 -10.98
N VAL A 25 -5.93 -3.37 -11.77
CA VAL A 25 -7.17 -4.03 -11.30
C VAL A 25 -6.93 -4.83 -10.02
N GLY A 26 -5.76 -5.45 -9.87
CA GLY A 26 -5.37 -6.18 -8.66
C GLY A 26 -5.33 -5.29 -7.41
N HIS A 27 -4.72 -4.10 -7.50
CA HIS A 27 -4.70 -3.14 -6.38
C HIS A 27 -6.11 -2.76 -5.95
N ILE A 28 -6.98 -2.44 -6.91
CA ILE A 28 -8.37 -2.04 -6.63
C ILE A 28 -9.14 -3.17 -5.95
N VAL A 29 -9.03 -4.40 -6.46
CA VAL A 29 -9.69 -5.58 -5.88
C VAL A 29 -9.19 -5.82 -4.46
N MET A 30 -7.89 -5.79 -4.22
CA MET A 30 -7.32 -6.02 -2.89
C MET A 30 -7.71 -4.91 -1.91
N ILE A 31 -7.74 -3.65 -2.35
CA ILE A 31 -8.23 -2.53 -1.52
C ILE A 31 -9.69 -2.77 -1.11
N LEU A 32 -10.54 -3.21 -2.03
CA LEU A 32 -11.94 -3.54 -1.71
C LEU A 32 -12.04 -4.70 -0.70
N ILE A 33 -11.19 -5.72 -0.81
CA ILE A 33 -11.12 -6.81 0.16
C ILE A 33 -10.65 -6.31 1.54
N GLY A 34 -9.63 -5.46 1.58
CA GLY A 34 -9.15 -4.86 2.82
C GLY A 34 -10.23 -4.01 3.52
N LEU A 35 -10.95 -3.19 2.76
CA LEU A 35 -12.11 -2.44 3.26
C LEU A 35 -13.24 -3.35 3.73
N PHE A 36 -13.48 -4.45 3.02
CA PHE A 36 -14.48 -5.44 3.41
C PHE A 36 -14.14 -6.10 4.74
N PHE A 37 -12.88 -6.44 4.99
CA PHE A 37 -12.44 -6.99 6.28
C PHE A 37 -12.55 -5.98 7.42
N ILE A 38 -12.17 -4.72 7.19
CA ILE A 38 -12.37 -3.64 8.17
C ILE A 38 -13.86 -3.45 8.45
N TYR A 39 -14.72 -3.51 7.42
CA TYR A 39 -16.16 -3.43 7.59
C TYR A 39 -16.69 -4.57 8.46
N LEU A 40 -16.28 -5.82 8.21
CA LEU A 40 -16.67 -6.96 9.05
C LEU A 40 -16.21 -6.79 10.50
N ALA A 41 -15.00 -6.29 10.71
CA ALA A 41 -14.47 -6.08 12.04
C ALA A 41 -15.24 -5.03 12.84
N VAL A 42 -15.60 -3.90 12.19
CA VAL A 42 -16.23 -2.76 12.87
C VAL A 42 -17.75 -2.88 12.93
N ALA A 43 -18.39 -3.18 11.80
CA ALA A 43 -19.85 -3.18 11.72
C ALA A 43 -20.48 -4.51 12.19
N LYS A 44 -19.71 -5.60 12.16
CA LYS A 44 -20.18 -6.94 12.54
C LYS A 44 -19.43 -7.53 13.73
N GLU A 45 -18.45 -6.82 14.28
CA GLU A 45 -17.66 -7.23 15.45
C GLU A 45 -17.02 -8.63 15.33
N PHE A 46 -16.78 -9.09 14.09
CA PHE A 46 -16.02 -10.32 13.87
C PHE A 46 -14.56 -10.05 14.19
N GLU A 47 -14.01 -10.79 15.15
CA GLU A 47 -12.60 -10.78 15.60
C GLU A 47 -11.87 -9.44 15.35
N PRO A 48 -12.33 -8.33 15.94
CA PRO A 48 -11.88 -6.99 15.56
C PRO A 48 -10.39 -6.78 15.79
N MET A 49 -9.83 -7.42 16.82
CA MET A 49 -8.40 -7.38 17.13
C MET A 49 -7.53 -8.01 16.04
N LEU A 50 -8.08 -8.89 15.20
CA LEU A 50 -7.36 -9.59 14.15
C LEU A 50 -7.71 -9.05 12.75
N LEU A 51 -8.99 -8.86 12.46
CA LEU A 51 -9.46 -8.39 11.15
C LEU A 51 -9.08 -6.94 10.85
N ILE A 52 -9.02 -6.05 11.86
CA ILE A 52 -8.57 -4.66 11.65
C ILE A 52 -7.10 -4.63 11.20
N PRO A 53 -6.14 -5.25 11.92
CA PRO A 53 -4.76 -5.30 11.46
C PRO A 53 -4.58 -5.97 10.09
N ILE A 54 -5.31 -7.06 9.80
CA ILE A 54 -5.23 -7.73 8.50
C ILE A 54 -5.75 -6.83 7.39
N GLY A 55 -6.94 -6.25 7.56
CA GLY A 55 -7.54 -5.35 6.58
C GLY A 55 -6.65 -4.14 6.33
N PHE A 56 -6.09 -3.53 7.39
CA PHE A 56 -5.12 -2.46 7.28
C PHE A 56 -3.88 -2.90 6.49
N GLY A 57 -3.30 -4.07 6.82
CA GLY A 57 -2.17 -4.66 6.10
C GLY A 57 -2.42 -4.84 4.60
N ILE A 58 -3.62 -5.28 4.22
CA ILE A 58 -4.04 -5.38 2.82
C ILE A 58 -4.06 -4.01 2.16
N LEU A 59 -4.61 -2.98 2.82
CA LEU A 59 -4.65 -1.62 2.28
C LEU A 59 -3.23 -1.08 2.05
N ILE A 60 -2.36 -1.12 3.07
CA ILE A 60 -1.00 -0.57 2.96
C ILE A 60 -0.13 -1.35 1.96
N GLY A 61 -0.34 -2.66 1.82
CA GLY A 61 0.40 -3.50 0.88
C GLY A 61 -0.02 -3.36 -0.57
N ASN A 62 -1.21 -2.80 -0.81
CA ASN A 62 -1.78 -2.63 -2.15
C ASN A 62 -2.02 -1.15 -2.49
N ILE A 63 -1.33 -0.22 -1.82
CA ILE A 63 -1.30 1.17 -2.27
C ILE A 63 -0.62 1.19 -3.64
N PRO A 64 -1.28 1.67 -4.70
CA PRO A 64 -0.65 1.80 -5.99
C PRO A 64 0.28 3.01 -5.97
N PHE A 65 1.54 2.80 -6.30
CA PHE A 65 2.55 3.84 -6.49
C PHE A 65 3.57 3.33 -7.50
N ASN A 66 4.39 4.25 -8.03
CA ASN A 66 5.45 3.89 -8.95
C ASN A 66 6.63 3.27 -8.17
N MET A 67 6.81 1.95 -8.24
CA MET A 67 7.91 1.24 -7.57
C MET A 67 9.29 1.59 -8.17
N GLU A 68 9.34 1.96 -9.44
CA GLU A 68 10.58 2.36 -10.11
C GLU A 68 11.05 3.76 -9.67
N ALA A 69 10.16 4.54 -9.04
CA ALA A 69 10.48 5.85 -8.49
C ALA A 69 11.40 5.79 -7.26
N GLY A 70 11.55 4.61 -6.63
CA GLY A 70 12.45 4.42 -5.50
C GLY A 70 12.12 5.29 -4.28
N LEU A 71 10.84 5.60 -4.07
CA LEU A 71 10.38 6.50 -3.01
C LEU A 71 10.52 5.90 -1.60
N LYS A 72 10.81 4.60 -1.49
CA LYS A 72 10.95 3.86 -0.22
C LYS A 72 9.72 3.97 0.66
N VAL A 73 8.55 3.84 0.04
CA VAL A 73 7.24 3.88 0.68
C VAL A 73 6.55 2.52 0.65
N GLY A 74 6.93 1.64 -0.28
CA GLY A 74 6.30 0.35 -0.48
C GLY A 74 6.70 -0.73 0.52
N ILE A 75 5.79 -1.64 0.88
CA ILE A 75 6.11 -2.81 1.71
C ILE A 75 7.21 -3.68 1.11
N TYR A 76 7.22 -3.78 -0.23
CA TYR A 76 8.16 -4.58 -0.99
C TYR A 76 9.41 -3.80 -1.44
N GLU A 77 9.53 -2.53 -1.05
CA GLU A 77 10.72 -1.72 -1.34
C GLU A 77 11.74 -1.84 -0.21
N GLU A 78 12.94 -2.30 -0.53
CA GLU A 78 14.01 -2.44 0.46
C GLU A 78 14.37 -1.10 1.10
N GLY A 79 14.42 -1.08 2.43
CA GLY A 79 14.74 0.12 3.21
C GLY A 79 13.56 1.09 3.41
N SER A 80 12.34 0.75 2.97
CA SER A 80 11.15 1.46 3.40
C SER A 80 10.80 1.13 4.86
N VAL A 81 10.10 2.05 5.53
CA VAL A 81 9.59 1.79 6.90
C VAL A 81 8.65 0.59 6.91
N LEU A 82 7.79 0.45 5.90
CA LEU A 82 6.84 -0.66 5.84
C LEU A 82 7.53 -2.01 5.56
N ASN A 83 8.63 -2.02 4.80
CA ASN A 83 9.44 -3.20 4.59
C ASN A 83 10.06 -3.68 5.91
N ILE A 84 10.60 -2.76 6.71
CA ILE A 84 11.16 -3.07 8.03
C ILE A 84 10.09 -3.68 8.95
N LEU A 85 8.86 -3.15 8.94
CA LEU A 85 7.76 -3.75 9.70
C LEU A 85 7.39 -5.13 9.16
N TYR A 86 7.33 -5.30 7.84
CA TYR A 86 7.03 -6.60 7.23
C TYR A 86 8.09 -7.67 7.52
N GLN A 87 9.34 -7.28 7.75
CA GLN A 87 10.40 -8.22 8.15
C GLN A 87 10.08 -8.97 9.43
N GLY A 88 9.33 -8.38 10.37
CA GLY A 88 8.88 -9.08 11.57
C GLY A 88 7.93 -10.25 11.27
N VAL A 89 7.17 -10.16 10.17
CA VAL A 89 6.31 -11.25 9.66
C VAL A 89 7.17 -12.28 8.95
N THR A 90 8.00 -11.88 7.99
CA THR A 90 8.79 -12.82 7.18
C THR A 90 9.85 -13.57 8.00
N SER A 91 10.37 -12.93 9.05
CA SER A 91 11.35 -13.51 9.97
C SER A 91 10.69 -14.29 11.11
N GLY A 92 9.36 -14.27 11.22
CA GLY A 92 8.59 -15.02 12.20
C GLY A 92 8.74 -14.53 13.64
N TRP A 93 9.10 -13.26 13.85
CA TRP A 93 9.29 -12.69 15.19
C TRP A 93 7.98 -12.24 15.84
N TYR A 94 6.98 -11.83 15.05
CA TYR A 94 5.71 -11.37 15.60
C TYR A 94 4.91 -12.44 16.34
N PRO A 95 4.79 -13.70 15.85
CA PRO A 95 4.07 -14.73 16.59
C PRO A 95 4.56 -14.93 18.04
N PRO A 96 5.85 -15.16 18.33
CA PRO A 96 6.33 -15.31 19.71
C PRO A 96 6.38 -14.00 20.53
N LEU A 97 6.21 -12.83 19.91
CA LEU A 97 6.12 -11.54 20.61
C LEU A 97 4.68 -11.23 21.06
N ILE A 98 3.69 -11.70 20.29
CA ILE A 98 2.27 -11.45 20.53
C ILE A 98 1.64 -12.57 21.38
N PHE A 99 2.12 -13.81 21.22
CA PHE A 99 1.63 -15.02 21.91
C PHE A 99 2.71 -15.61 22.83
#